data_AF-A0A961XY37-F1
#
_entry.id   AF-A0A961XY37-F1
#
_cell.length_a   1.000
_cell.length_b   1.000
_cell.length_c   1.000
_cell.angle_alpha   90.00
_cell.angle_beta   90.00
_cell.angle_gamma   90.00
#
_symmetry.space_group_name_H-M   'P 1'
#
loop_
_entity.id
_entity.type
_entity.pdbx_description
1 polymer ?
#
loop_
_entity_poly.entity_id
_entity_poly.type
_entity_poly.pdbx_seq_one_letter_code
_entity_poly.pdbx_strand_id
1 'polypeptide(L)' 'MEHQTPRPSELRVSKDRRTMTVTFADGTHYAIPAEMMRVHSPSAEVQGHSPEQRQLVYGK' A
#
# COMPACT_ATOMS: atom_id res chain seq x y z
N MET A 1 12.73 16.29 1.74
CA MET A 1 13.31 15.36 0.75
C MET A 1 12.19 14.48 0.26
N GLU A 2 11.72 14.69 -0.97
CA GLU A 2 10.71 13.81 -1.57
C GLU A 2 11.37 12.46 -1.85
N HIS A 3 11.01 11.43 -1.10
CA HIS A 3 11.48 10.08 -1.37
C HIS A 3 10.83 9.60 -2.66
N GLN A 4 11.58 9.55 -3.75
CA GLN A 4 11.13 8.98 -5.01
C GLN A 4 10.97 7.47 -4.83
N THR A 5 9.79 7.04 -4.36
CA THR A 5 9.47 5.62 -4.23
C THR A 5 9.11 5.08 -5.61
N PRO A 6 9.83 4.07 -6.13
CA PRO A 6 9.48 3.46 -7.41
C PRO A 6 8.05 2.92 -7.32
N ARG A 7 7.21 3.22 -8.32
CA ARG A 7 5.84 2.70 -8.35
C ARG A 7 5.87 1.23 -8.75
N PRO A 8 5.18 0.34 -8.01
CA PRO A 8 5.04 -1.04 -8.42
C PRO A 8 4.19 -1.14 -9.70
N SER A 9 4.56 -2.07 -10.58
CA SER A 9 3.83 -2.41 -11.80
C SER A 9 2.73 -3.44 -11.54
N GLU A 10 2.93 -4.36 -10.57
CA GLU A 10 1.94 -5.36 -10.18
C GLU A 10 2.00 -5.64 -8.67
N LEU A 11 0.83 -5.87 -8.06
CA LEU A 11 0.71 -6.43 -6.70
C LEU A 11 -0.12 -7.70 -6.77
N ARG A 12 0.42 -8.81 -6.26
CA ARG A 12 -0.25 -10.09 -6.25
C ARG A 12 -0.24 -10.71 -4.87
N VAL A 13 -1.41 -11.03 -4.34
CA VAL A 13 -1.54 -11.76 -3.08
C VAL A 13 -1.66 -13.25 -3.39
N SER A 14 -0.87 -14.06 -2.67
CA SER A 14 -0.98 -15.52 -2.70
C SER A 14 -2.40 -15.97 -2.31
N LYS A 15 -2.87 -17.09 -2.89
CA LYS A 15 -4.22 -17.60 -2.64
C LYS A 15 -4.50 -17.89 -1.16
N ASP A 16 -3.47 -18.25 -0.41
CA ASP A 16 -3.54 -18.54 1.02
C ASP A 16 -3.39 -17.27 1.91
N ARG A 17 -3.14 -16.11 1.29
CA ARG A 17 -3.01 -14.79 1.93
C ARG A 17 -1.84 -14.67 2.93
N ARG A 18 -0.82 -15.55 2.87
CA ARG A 18 0.38 -15.42 3.71
C ARG A 18 1.46 -14.56 3.09
N THR A 19 1.43 -14.34 1.78
CA THR A 19 2.48 -13.60 1.07
C THR A 19 1.88 -12.65 0.03
N MET A 20 2.43 -11.44 -0.06
CA MET A 20 2.18 -10.49 -1.14
C MET A 20 3.45 -10.32 -1.96
N THR A 21 3.36 -10.52 -3.26
CA THR A 21 4.43 -10.24 -4.20
C THR A 21 4.22 -8.87 -4.82
N VAL A 22 5.27 -8.06 -4.81
CA VAL A 22 5.31 -6.74 -5.44
C VAL A 22 6.30 -6.79 -6.59
N THR A 23 5.86 -6.43 -7.78
CA THR A 23 6.69 -6.37 -8.99
C THR A 23 6.87 -4.91 -9.39
N PHE A 24 8.08 -4.54 -9.82
CA PHE A 24 8.43 -3.21 -10.29
C PHE A 24 8.59 -3.17 -11.81
N ALA A 25 8.57 -1.96 -12.39
CA ALA A 25 8.70 -1.77 -13.84
C ALA A 25 10.02 -2.32 -14.43
N ASP A 26 11.06 -2.43 -13.61
CA ASP A 26 12.36 -3.02 -13.96
C ASP A 26 12.34 -4.57 -14.00
N GLY A 27 11.21 -5.21 -13.66
CA GLY A 27 11.07 -6.67 -13.60
C GLY A 27 11.50 -7.28 -12.26
N THR A 28 12.13 -6.49 -11.39
CA THR A 28 12.44 -6.90 -10.01
C THR A 28 11.16 -7.16 -9.23
N HIS A 29 11.15 -8.25 -8.46
CA HIS A 29 10.01 -8.66 -7.65
C HIS A 29 10.42 -9.07 -6.24
N TYR A 30 9.57 -8.73 -5.27
CA TYR A 30 9.79 -8.99 -3.85
C TYR A 30 8.59 -9.69 -3.26
N ALA A 31 8.83 -10.78 -2.52
CA ALA A 31 7.80 -11.51 -1.79
C ALA A 31 7.82 -11.08 -0.32
N ILE A 32 6.72 -10.48 0.14
CA ILE A 32 6.57 -9.90 1.47
C ILE A 32 5.58 -10.76 2.27
N PRO A 33 6.00 -11.38 3.38
CA PRO A 33 5.10 -12.09 4.27
C PRO A 33 4.05 -11.17 4.88
N ALA A 34 2.84 -11.66 5.03
CA ALA A 34 1.72 -10.94 5.63
C ALA A 34 1.98 -10.61 7.11
N GLU A 35 2.75 -11.44 7.82
CA GLU A 35 3.17 -11.17 9.20
C GLU A 35 4.05 -9.93 9.28
N MET A 36 5.01 -9.80 8.35
CA MET A 36 5.87 -8.63 8.24
C MET A 36 5.03 -7.37 7.94
N MET A 37 4.08 -7.47 7.02
CA MET A 37 3.16 -6.35 6.74
C MET A 37 2.31 -6.00 7.96
N ARG A 38 1.82 -6.96 8.75
CA ARG A 38 1.02 -6.65 9.96
C ARG A 38 1.82 -5.92 11.03
N VAL A 39 3.09 -6.30 11.23
CA VAL A 39 3.98 -5.68 12.23
C VAL A 39 4.45 -4.30 11.77
N HIS A 40 4.70 -4.13 10.47
CA HIS A 40 5.26 -2.90 9.90
C HIS A 40 4.23 -1.99 9.21
N SER A 41 2.95 -2.39 9.11
CA SER A 41 1.89 -1.53 8.60
C SER A 41 1.54 -0.49 9.68
N PRO A 42 1.75 0.81 9.43
CA PRO A 42 1.30 1.86 10.35
C PRO A 42 -0.24 1.97 10.47
N SER A 43 -1.00 1.18 9.68
CA SER A 43 -2.45 1.28 9.51
C SER A 43 -3.34 0.71 10.62
N ALA A 44 -2.84 -0.06 11.59
CA ALA A 44 -3.74 -0.55 12.66
C ALA A 44 -3.87 0.42 13.84
N GLU A 45 -2.88 1.29 14.07
CA GLU A 45 -2.80 2.06 15.33
C GLU A 45 -2.55 3.56 15.13
N VAL A 46 -2.25 4.04 13.92
CA VAL A 46 -1.87 5.45 13.71
C VAL A 46 -2.72 6.11 12.62
N GLN A 47 -3.73 6.83 13.09
CA GLN A 47 -4.38 7.99 12.44
C GLN A 47 -5.08 7.76 11.08
N GLY A 48 -6.41 7.58 11.17
CA GLY A 48 -7.36 8.17 10.23
C GLY A 48 -7.25 7.78 8.76
N HIS A 49 -8.12 6.87 8.32
CA HIS A 49 -8.85 7.19 7.09
C HIS A 49 -9.59 8.51 7.35
N SER A 50 -8.95 9.66 7.16
CA SER A 50 -9.68 10.91 7.03
C SER A 50 -10.34 10.89 5.65
N PRO A 51 -11.68 10.80 5.55
CA PRO A 51 -12.40 11.00 4.30
C PRO A 51 -12.39 12.47 3.84
N GLU A 52 -11.48 13.31 4.33
CA GLU A 52 -11.47 14.76 4.08
C GLU A 52 -11.00 15.16 2.66
N GLN A 53 -10.77 14.18 1.78
CA GLN A 53 -10.71 14.39 0.32
C GLN A 53 -12.05 14.14 -0.40
N ARG A 54 -13.19 14.14 0.30
CA ARG A 54 -14.48 14.42 -0.35
C ARG A 54 -14.65 15.92 -0.50
N GLN A 55 -14.05 16.48 -1.56
CA GLN A 55 -14.47 17.77 -2.08
C GLN A 55 -15.89 17.61 -2.66
N LEU A 56 -16.91 17.82 -1.83
CA LEU A 56 -18.25 18.15 -2.28
C LEU A 56 -18.31 19.67 -2.42
N VAL A 57 -18.01 20.16 -3.63
CA VAL A 57 -18.45 21.50 -4.03
C VAL A 57 -19.96 21.47 -4.20
N TYR A 58 -20.71 21.87 -3.17
CA TYR A 58 -22.14 22.11 -3.29
C TYR A 58 -22.53 23.40 -2.56
N GLY A 59 -22.65 24.47 -3.35
CA GLY A 59 -23.60 25.56 -3.18
C GLY A 59 -23.48 26.48 -1.96
N LYS A 60 -22.80 27.62 -2.15
CA LYS A 60 -23.43 28.95 -2.06
C LYS A 60 -22.71 29.93 -2.97
#